data_AF-V5H699-F1
#
_entry.id   AF-V5H699-F1
#
_cell.length_a   1.000
_cell.length_b   1.000
_cell.length_c   1.000
_cell.angle_alpha   90.00
_cell.angle_beta   90.00
_cell.angle_gamma   90.00
#
_symmetry.space_group_name_H-M   'P 1'
#
loop_
_entity.id
_entity.type
_entity.pdbx_description
1 polymer ?
#
loop_
_entity_poly.entity_id
_entity_poly.type
_entity_poly.pdbx_seq_one_letter_code
_entity_poly.pdbx_strand_id
1 'polypeptide(L)'
;MTLETPLESVVTSQYDTENDNELNSFIDELRDELNQVNLNNLLELPNSIKNNYSGMYNNIYLLSDTKDLPKEIDIYRGAPACINTIKLTCRSIDNINNNNCSITISDDLSIIPQSTRIINGEVNFFFAIDRISDVINLKISKNLEIKKVGVYGFHIKNVIALCDTLKGIDKNIESNAKFINSKYNNLIKNKKSEINNINEDIKNKNIELSVNKNRIELQESQLKEINEYIIQSQKTLDNNNKITNDLIARQNDINEEINSINLGKEVAISSVKEIYSNIEKGKSDKKELEKNINEIKSNLEKYKKEASIYSTELKDFKKEIKTQNRTYLFYLSVFITTISIITYGIYSSSMQYIAIFSSPLKVDLVQLLLSRSPLILLNIGLIALYSKLLMILIPNIIDNNKQLSKVRQIEFLVKESVASLNLPTDEAIRLKLEYKMQIIREALQLTKENIINTPIESNNKKEDKEEEKITLSNLLKELKSLKEIVSK
;
A
#
# COMPACT_ATOMS: atom_id res chain seq x y z
N MET A 1 14.85 18.47 -8.55
CA MET A 1 14.17 19.49 -9.38
C MET A 1 14.71 20.83 -8.93
N THR A 2 15.82 21.25 -9.53
CA THR A 2 16.61 22.43 -9.14
C THR A 2 16.17 23.62 -9.97
N LEU A 3 15.44 24.54 -9.36
CA LEU A 3 15.13 25.86 -9.88
C LEU A 3 15.97 26.86 -9.09
N GLU A 4 17.18 27.13 -9.58
CA GLU A 4 17.92 28.34 -9.21
C GLU A 4 17.74 29.36 -10.35
N THR A 5 17.20 30.52 -10.00
CA THR A 5 17.30 31.73 -10.80
C THR A 5 17.92 32.81 -9.91
N PRO A 6 19.01 33.48 -10.33
CA PRO A 6 19.54 34.61 -9.58
C PRO A 6 18.80 35.87 -10.01
N LEU A 7 18.12 36.50 -9.05
CA LEU A 7 17.43 37.78 -9.19
C LEU A 7 18.31 38.88 -8.58
N GLU A 8 19.48 39.12 -9.17
CA GLU A 8 20.35 40.25 -8.85
C GLU A 8 20.90 40.85 -10.15
N SER A 9 20.24 41.89 -10.67
CA SER A 9 20.86 42.89 -11.59
C SER A 9 19.93 44.01 -12.09
N VAL A 10 18.76 44.29 -11.47
CA VAL A 10 17.80 45.27 -12.05
C VAL A 10 17.65 46.59 -11.28
N VAL A 11 18.28 46.78 -10.10
CA VAL A 11 17.92 47.94 -9.25
C VAL A 11 18.90 49.13 -9.31
N THR A 12 20.03 49.03 -10.01
CA THR A 12 21.06 50.11 -9.97
C THR A 12 21.05 51.09 -11.13
N SER A 13 20.13 51.03 -12.11
CA SER A 13 20.17 51.93 -13.28
C SER A 13 19.06 52.99 -13.35
N GLN A 14 18.16 53.06 -12.38
CA GLN A 14 17.04 54.03 -12.39
C GLN A 14 17.16 55.16 -11.36
N TYR A 15 18.02 55.02 -10.35
CA TYR A 15 18.17 56.02 -9.30
C TYR A 15 19.13 57.17 -9.67
N ASP A 16 19.99 57.01 -10.68
CA ASP A 16 20.94 58.05 -11.07
C ASP A 16 20.32 59.09 -12.04
N THR A 17 19.30 58.73 -12.83
CA THR A 17 18.74 59.65 -13.83
C THR A 17 17.70 60.63 -13.28
N GLU A 18 17.06 60.34 -12.14
CA GLU A 18 16.06 61.25 -11.54
C GLU A 18 16.72 62.41 -10.78
N ASN A 19 17.80 62.15 -10.05
CA ASN A 19 18.54 63.19 -9.31
C ASN A 19 19.22 64.21 -10.25
N ASP A 20 19.72 63.77 -11.40
CA ASP A 20 20.35 64.66 -12.38
C ASP A 20 19.32 65.61 -13.03
N ASN A 21 18.07 65.17 -13.19
CA ASN A 21 17.00 66.01 -13.75
C ASN A 21 16.53 67.07 -12.74
N GLU A 22 16.42 66.72 -11.45
CA GLU A 22 16.07 67.70 -10.41
C GLU A 22 17.18 68.74 -10.20
N LEU A 23 18.46 68.32 -10.27
CA LEU A 23 19.59 69.25 -10.15
C LEU A 23 19.64 70.22 -11.34
N ASN A 24 19.43 69.72 -12.57
CA ASN A 24 19.40 70.58 -13.75
C ASN A 24 18.20 71.53 -13.74
N SER A 25 17.02 71.07 -13.31
CA SER A 25 15.85 71.93 -13.14
C SER A 25 16.09 73.04 -12.10
N PHE A 26 16.78 72.74 -11.00
CA PHE A 26 17.14 73.73 -9.99
C PHE A 26 18.18 74.74 -10.49
N ILE A 27 19.16 74.29 -11.28
CA ILE A 27 20.14 75.17 -11.92
C ILE A 27 19.44 76.12 -12.90
N ASP A 28 18.50 75.62 -13.69
CA ASP A 28 17.76 76.43 -14.66
C ASP A 28 16.81 77.43 -13.97
N GLU A 29 16.13 77.04 -12.89
CA GLU A 29 15.30 77.96 -12.10
C GLU A 29 16.14 79.08 -11.45
N LEU A 30 17.32 78.74 -10.90
CA LEU A 30 18.26 79.76 -10.41
C LEU A 30 18.76 80.67 -11.52
N ARG A 31 18.99 80.15 -12.72
CA ARG A 31 19.45 80.92 -13.88
C ARG A 31 18.38 81.89 -14.35
N ASP A 32 17.13 81.45 -14.40
CA ASP A 32 15.99 82.28 -14.78
C ASP A 32 15.70 83.35 -13.73
N GLU A 33 15.81 83.03 -12.44
CA GLU A 33 15.67 84.04 -11.38
C GLU A 33 16.83 85.05 -11.38
N LEU A 34 18.07 84.62 -11.63
CA LEU A 34 19.22 85.52 -11.79
C LEU A 34 19.08 86.41 -13.03
N ASN A 35 18.51 85.89 -14.12
CA ASN A 35 18.20 86.68 -15.31
C ASN A 35 17.08 87.71 -15.07
N GLN A 36 16.12 87.40 -14.19
CA GLN A 36 15.10 88.38 -13.75
C GLN A 36 15.69 89.50 -12.89
N VAL A 37 16.77 89.23 -12.14
CA VAL A 37 17.61 90.27 -11.53
C VAL A 37 18.43 90.90 -12.65
N ASN A 38 17.79 91.76 -13.43
CA ASN A 38 18.34 92.43 -14.61
C ASN A 38 19.56 93.30 -14.24
N LEU A 39 20.72 92.65 -14.07
CA LEU A 39 22.01 93.24 -13.71
C LEU A 39 22.46 94.31 -14.72
N ASN A 40 21.98 94.22 -15.96
CA ASN A 40 22.24 95.22 -16.99
C ASN A 40 21.60 96.58 -16.64
N ASN A 41 20.44 96.61 -15.96
CA ASN A 41 19.83 97.85 -15.47
C ASN A 41 20.56 98.46 -14.25
N LEU A 42 21.41 97.69 -13.57
CA LEU A 42 22.21 98.14 -12.43
C LEU A 42 23.53 98.80 -12.86
N LEU A 43 24.04 98.49 -14.05
CA LEU A 43 25.30 99.00 -14.59
C LEU A 43 25.13 100.13 -15.62
N GLU A 44 23.92 100.34 -16.14
CA GLU A 44 23.66 101.50 -16.98
C GLU A 44 23.62 102.77 -16.13
N LEU A 45 24.65 103.63 -16.29
CA LEU A 45 24.61 104.98 -15.74
C LEU A 45 23.32 105.66 -16.19
N PRO A 46 22.51 106.22 -15.26
CA PRO A 46 21.29 106.93 -15.59
C PRO A 46 21.55 107.93 -16.74
N ASN A 47 20.66 107.97 -17.73
CA ASN A 47 20.79 108.88 -18.88
C ASN A 47 20.95 110.36 -18.46
N SER A 48 20.52 110.72 -17.25
CA SER A 48 20.76 112.03 -16.63
C SER A 48 22.25 112.32 -16.39
N ILE A 49 23.09 111.33 -16.08
CA ILE A 49 24.54 111.49 -15.91
C ILE A 49 25.21 111.57 -17.29
N LYS A 50 24.82 110.73 -18.27
CA LYS A 50 25.33 110.80 -19.65
C LYS A 50 25.06 112.16 -20.31
N ASN A 51 23.88 112.73 -20.10
CA ASN A 51 23.50 114.04 -20.66
C ASN A 51 24.13 115.23 -19.91
N ASN A 52 24.41 115.10 -18.60
CA ASN A 52 25.09 116.15 -17.84
C ASN A 52 26.60 116.18 -18.08
N TYR A 53 27.23 115.05 -18.42
CA TYR A 53 28.67 114.99 -18.70
C TYR A 53 29.06 115.63 -20.05
N SER A 54 28.21 115.56 -21.08
CA SER A 54 28.52 116.16 -22.39
C SER A 54 28.47 117.70 -22.40
N GLY A 55 27.89 118.31 -21.37
CA GLY A 55 27.81 119.77 -21.18
C GLY A 55 28.88 120.40 -20.27
N MET A 56 29.77 119.61 -19.66
CA MET A 56 30.71 120.08 -18.63
C MET A 56 31.89 120.94 -19.13
N TYR A 57 32.10 121.06 -20.45
CA TYR A 57 33.13 121.91 -21.05
C TYR A 57 32.57 123.03 -21.94
N ASN A 58 31.35 123.49 -21.66
CA ASN A 58 30.76 124.60 -22.40
C ASN A 58 31.23 125.96 -21.88
N ASN A 59 31.27 126.96 -22.77
CA ASN A 59 31.46 128.36 -22.37
C ASN A 59 30.38 128.71 -21.34
N ILE A 60 30.75 129.00 -20.09
CA ILE A 60 29.82 129.53 -19.08
C ILE A 60 29.27 130.86 -19.58
N TYR A 61 30.11 131.65 -20.25
CA TYR A 61 29.72 132.94 -20.80
C TYR A 61 30.59 133.31 -22.00
N LEU A 62 29.98 133.93 -23.01
CA LEU A 62 30.66 134.41 -24.21
C LEU A 62 30.20 135.84 -24.51
N LEU A 63 31.08 136.81 -24.34
CA LEU A 63 30.85 138.19 -24.78
C LEU A 63 31.62 138.39 -26.09
N SER A 64 31.00 138.92 -27.15
CA SER A 64 31.66 139.12 -28.45
C SER A 64 31.27 140.44 -29.13
N ASP A 65 32.22 141.05 -29.85
CA ASP A 65 32.11 142.27 -30.66
C ASP A 65 31.59 143.52 -29.93
N THR A 66 32.37 143.97 -28.96
CA THR A 66 32.07 145.16 -28.19
C THR A 66 33.09 146.26 -28.50
N LYS A 67 32.74 147.13 -29.46
CA LYS A 67 33.44 148.40 -29.68
C LYS A 67 33.03 149.34 -28.55
N ASP A 68 34.02 149.88 -27.83
CA ASP A 68 33.87 150.80 -26.70
C ASP A 68 33.36 150.19 -25.39
N LEU A 69 34.19 149.33 -24.83
CA LEU A 69 34.00 148.74 -23.51
C LEU A 69 34.55 149.67 -22.41
N PRO A 70 33.82 149.90 -21.29
CA PRO A 70 34.33 150.66 -20.17
C PRO A 70 35.59 150.00 -19.58
N LYS A 71 36.45 150.78 -18.89
CA LYS A 71 37.74 150.30 -18.36
C LYS A 71 37.61 149.14 -17.35
N GLU A 72 36.41 148.90 -16.85
CA GLU A 72 36.07 147.84 -15.88
C GLU A 72 34.71 147.26 -16.25
N ILE A 73 34.64 145.93 -16.48
CA ILE A 73 33.43 145.22 -16.93
C ILE A 73 33.27 143.92 -16.17
N ASP A 74 32.07 143.68 -15.67
CA ASP A 74 31.64 142.38 -15.16
C ASP A 74 31.53 141.40 -16.34
N ILE A 75 32.57 140.59 -16.59
CA ILE A 75 32.58 139.58 -17.66
C ILE A 75 31.86 138.29 -17.25
N TYR A 76 31.61 138.13 -15.96
CA TYR A 76 30.76 137.09 -15.43
C TYR A 76 30.00 137.64 -14.22
N ARG A 77 28.68 137.48 -14.23
CA ARG A 77 27.82 137.78 -13.08
C ARG A 77 26.70 136.76 -13.06
N GLY A 78 26.85 135.73 -12.23
CA GLY A 78 25.96 134.57 -12.25
C GLY A 78 26.01 133.73 -10.99
N ALA A 79 25.29 132.60 -11.01
CA ALA A 79 25.32 131.65 -9.90
C ALA A 79 26.72 131.05 -9.74
N PRO A 80 27.19 130.77 -8.50
CA PRO A 80 28.54 130.31 -8.23
C PRO A 80 29.00 129.20 -9.18
N ALA A 81 30.03 129.50 -9.95
CA ALA A 81 30.65 128.57 -10.88
C ALA A 81 32.12 128.40 -10.51
N CYS A 82 32.60 127.16 -10.62
CA CYS A 82 34.03 126.91 -10.62
C CYS A 82 34.55 127.29 -12.00
N ILE A 83 35.32 128.37 -12.05
CA ILE A 83 35.80 128.96 -13.30
C ILE A 83 37.26 128.56 -13.44
N ASN A 84 37.51 127.72 -14.43
CA ASN A 84 38.83 127.16 -14.66
C ASN A 84 39.67 128.15 -15.46
N THR A 85 39.09 128.65 -16.56
CA THR A 85 39.83 129.44 -17.55
C THR A 85 39.00 130.59 -18.07
N ILE A 86 39.60 131.77 -18.23
CA ILE A 86 39.03 132.87 -19.01
C ILE A 86 39.94 133.14 -20.19
N LYS A 87 39.34 133.25 -21.37
CA LYS A 87 40.01 133.59 -22.62
C LYS A 87 39.51 134.94 -23.09
N LEU A 88 40.39 135.92 -23.11
CA LEU A 88 40.13 137.25 -23.63
C LEU A 88 40.86 137.41 -24.97
N THR A 89 40.15 137.74 -26.03
CA THR A 89 40.68 137.94 -27.38
C THR A 89 40.56 139.41 -27.75
N CYS A 90 41.68 140.07 -28.06
CA CYS A 90 41.76 141.49 -28.40
C CYS A 90 42.40 141.70 -29.78
N ARG A 91 42.11 142.84 -30.42
CA ARG A 91 42.77 143.28 -31.67
C ARG A 91 44.12 143.95 -31.37
N SER A 92 45.17 143.56 -32.09
CA SER A 92 46.54 144.00 -31.81
C SER A 92 46.76 145.50 -32.13
N ILE A 93 47.26 146.26 -31.16
CA ILE A 93 47.81 147.63 -31.30
C ILE A 93 49.25 147.57 -30.75
N ASP A 94 50.20 148.23 -31.39
CA ASP A 94 51.64 148.10 -31.09
C ASP A 94 51.97 148.25 -29.59
N ASN A 95 52.88 147.39 -29.09
CA ASN A 95 53.31 147.25 -27.68
C ASN A 95 52.28 146.66 -26.69
N ILE A 96 51.91 145.39 -26.92
CA ILE A 96 51.13 144.60 -25.94
C ILE A 96 52.05 143.82 -25.00
N ASN A 97 51.86 144.01 -23.69
CA ASN A 97 52.51 143.23 -22.63
C ASN A 97 51.43 142.66 -21.69
N ASN A 98 51.75 141.60 -20.94
CA ASN A 98 50.81 140.89 -20.06
C ASN A 98 50.17 141.80 -18.99
N ASN A 99 50.79 142.92 -18.65
CA ASN A 99 50.26 143.88 -17.67
C ASN A 99 49.14 144.79 -18.22
N ASN A 100 48.77 144.64 -19.50
CA ASN A 100 47.76 145.49 -20.14
C ASN A 100 46.31 145.09 -19.78
N CYS A 101 46.11 143.90 -19.22
CA CYS A 101 44.83 143.44 -18.71
C CYS A 101 45.03 142.67 -17.41
N SER A 102 44.14 142.89 -16.45
CA SER A 102 44.08 142.13 -15.22
C SER A 102 42.63 141.78 -14.94
N ILE A 103 42.37 140.58 -14.48
CA ILE A 103 41.05 140.19 -14.03
C ILE A 103 41.00 140.29 -12.52
N THR A 104 40.03 141.01 -12.00
CA THR A 104 39.70 141.08 -10.59
C THR A 104 38.54 140.15 -10.29
N ILE A 105 38.74 139.26 -9.33
CA ILE A 105 37.71 138.30 -8.89
C ILE A 105 37.26 138.72 -7.50
N SER A 106 35.96 138.99 -7.35
CA SER A 106 35.32 139.32 -6.07
C SER A 106 36.12 140.35 -5.24
N ASP A 107 36.47 141.45 -5.90
CA ASP A 107 37.08 142.68 -5.36
C ASP A 107 38.46 142.61 -4.67
N ASP A 108 39.07 141.43 -4.47
CA ASP A 108 40.31 141.32 -3.67
C ASP A 108 41.55 140.71 -4.38
N LEU A 109 41.39 140.10 -5.57
CA LEU A 109 42.53 139.47 -6.27
C LEU A 109 42.60 139.85 -7.75
N SER A 110 43.64 140.61 -8.12
CA SER A 110 43.98 140.89 -9.52
C SER A 110 44.88 139.79 -10.09
N ILE A 111 44.35 138.99 -11.01
CA ILE A 111 45.06 137.95 -11.73
C ILE A 111 45.53 138.52 -13.07
N ILE A 112 46.84 138.41 -13.32
CA ILE A 112 47.48 138.76 -14.59
C ILE A 112 47.36 137.54 -15.53
N PRO A 113 47.20 137.73 -16.85
CA PRO A 113 47.11 136.62 -17.78
C PRO A 113 48.33 135.68 -17.67
N GLN A 114 48.06 134.39 -17.54
CA GLN A 114 49.07 133.34 -17.41
C GLN A 114 49.81 133.13 -18.74
N SER A 115 49.11 133.26 -19.87
CA SER A 115 49.72 133.20 -21.19
C SER A 115 49.02 134.11 -22.18
N THR A 116 49.81 134.63 -23.12
CA THR A 116 49.34 135.49 -24.20
C THR A 116 49.75 134.87 -25.53
N ARG A 117 48.79 134.63 -26.42
CA ARG A 117 49.02 134.00 -27.73
C ARG A 117 48.46 134.87 -28.83
N ILE A 118 49.31 135.27 -29.78
CA ILE A 118 48.87 135.99 -30.98
C ILE A 118 48.46 134.95 -32.02
N ILE A 119 47.20 134.96 -32.41
CA ILE A 119 46.62 134.05 -33.39
C ILE A 119 45.86 134.90 -34.39
N ASN A 120 46.25 134.85 -35.67
CA ASN A 120 45.59 135.58 -36.78
C ASN A 120 45.46 137.09 -36.56
N GLY A 121 46.48 137.74 -35.99
CA GLY A 121 46.48 139.18 -35.69
C GLY A 121 45.68 139.56 -34.43
N GLU A 122 45.13 138.58 -33.72
CA GLU A 122 44.40 138.78 -32.46
C GLU A 122 45.23 138.25 -31.28
N VAL A 123 45.26 139.03 -30.20
CA VAL A 123 45.96 138.66 -28.97
C VAL A 123 45.00 137.98 -28.02
N ASN A 124 45.25 136.71 -27.72
CA ASN A 124 44.47 135.92 -26.77
C ASN A 124 45.19 135.86 -25.43
N PHE A 125 44.60 136.46 -24.40
CA PHE A 125 45.01 136.34 -23.02
C PHE A 125 44.24 135.19 -22.35
N PHE A 126 44.97 134.29 -21.70
CA PHE A 126 44.41 133.19 -20.94
C PHE A 126 44.67 133.40 -19.45
N PHE A 127 43.61 133.35 -18.67
CA PHE A 127 43.64 133.46 -17.22
C PHE A 127 43.23 132.11 -16.63
N ALA A 128 44.11 131.46 -15.88
CA ALA A 128 43.74 130.33 -15.05
C ALA A 128 43.29 130.86 -13.69
N ILE A 129 42.06 130.55 -13.33
CA ILE A 129 41.43 131.07 -12.11
C ILE A 129 41.31 129.97 -11.06
N ASP A 130 40.94 128.77 -11.50
CA ASP A 130 40.73 127.57 -10.67
C ASP A 130 40.07 127.88 -9.32
N ARG A 131 39.01 128.69 -9.37
CA ARG A 131 38.29 129.18 -8.20
C ARG A 131 36.81 129.27 -8.48
N ILE A 132 36.05 129.17 -7.40
CA ILE A 132 34.62 129.44 -7.41
C ILE A 132 34.44 130.95 -7.38
N SER A 133 33.71 131.48 -8.36
CA SER A 133 33.27 132.86 -8.32
C SER A 133 31.84 133.01 -8.85
N ASP A 134 31.14 133.99 -8.31
CA ASP A 134 29.87 134.51 -8.78
C ASP A 134 30.03 135.78 -9.64
N VAL A 135 31.13 136.51 -9.45
CA VAL A 135 31.44 137.75 -10.18
C VAL A 135 32.91 137.81 -10.61
N ILE A 136 33.13 138.17 -11.88
CA ILE A 136 34.48 138.43 -12.39
C ILE A 136 34.48 139.74 -13.15
N ASN A 137 35.36 140.65 -12.72
CA ASN A 137 35.52 141.98 -13.28
C ASN A 137 36.81 142.02 -14.08
N LEU A 138 36.71 142.30 -15.37
CA LEU A 138 37.86 142.53 -16.23
C LEU A 138 38.25 144.01 -16.17
N LYS A 139 39.49 144.28 -15.74
CA LYS A 139 40.07 145.63 -15.71
C LYS A 139 41.15 145.78 -16.77
N ILE A 140 41.05 146.86 -17.54
CA ILE A 140 41.89 147.06 -18.73
C ILE A 140 42.62 148.38 -18.57
N SER A 141 43.96 148.32 -18.58
CA SER A 141 44.82 149.47 -18.28
C SER A 141 45.15 150.32 -19.51
N LYS A 142 44.88 149.83 -20.74
CA LYS A 142 45.10 150.54 -22.01
C LYS A 142 43.93 150.36 -22.97
N ASN A 143 43.80 151.22 -23.99
CA ASN A 143 42.81 151.11 -25.06
C ASN A 143 43.05 149.84 -25.88
N LEU A 144 42.56 148.69 -25.41
CA LEU A 144 42.53 147.42 -26.12
C LEU A 144 41.12 147.23 -26.68
N GLU A 145 41.00 147.01 -28.00
CA GLU A 145 39.73 146.63 -28.61
C GLU A 145 39.49 145.14 -28.33
N ILE A 146 38.57 144.84 -27.40
CA ILE A 146 38.22 143.45 -27.07
C ILE A 146 37.24 142.93 -28.12
N LYS A 147 37.61 141.82 -28.74
CA LYS A 147 36.75 141.10 -29.67
C LYS A 147 35.90 140.06 -28.97
N LYS A 148 36.46 139.32 -28.01
CA LYS A 148 35.77 138.20 -27.39
C LYS A 148 36.25 137.94 -25.96
N VAL A 149 35.33 137.64 -25.05
CA VAL A 149 35.61 137.10 -23.73
C VAL A 149 34.88 135.76 -23.59
N GLY A 150 35.61 134.68 -23.36
CA GLY A 150 35.07 133.36 -23.05
C GLY A 150 35.42 132.96 -21.62
N VAL A 151 34.42 132.66 -20.80
CA VAL A 151 34.57 132.14 -19.44
C VAL A 151 34.26 130.64 -19.46
N TYR A 152 35.18 129.80 -18.99
CA TYR A 152 35.08 128.34 -19.03
C TYR A 152 35.11 127.73 -17.62
N GLY A 153 34.22 126.78 -17.37
CA GLY A 153 34.10 126.11 -16.07
C GLY A 153 32.75 125.39 -15.90
N PHE A 154 32.38 125.08 -14.66
CA PHE A 154 31.13 124.37 -14.34
C PHE A 154 30.36 125.03 -13.19
N HIS A 155 29.03 125.05 -13.29
CA HIS A 155 28.17 125.51 -12.20
C HIS A 155 28.17 124.52 -11.04
N ILE A 156 28.32 125.02 -9.81
CA ILE A 156 28.31 124.19 -8.59
C ILE A 156 26.99 123.43 -8.44
N LYS A 157 25.88 124.00 -8.92
CA LYS A 157 24.56 123.36 -8.92
C LYS A 157 24.57 121.98 -9.62
N ASN A 158 25.35 121.84 -10.69
CA ASN A 158 25.45 120.58 -11.43
C ASN A 158 26.26 119.52 -10.66
N VAL A 159 27.27 119.96 -9.92
CA VAL A 159 28.07 119.07 -9.04
C VAL A 159 27.22 118.58 -7.88
N ILE A 160 26.43 119.45 -7.24
CA ILE A 160 25.50 119.07 -6.17
C ILE A 160 24.45 118.08 -6.68
N ALA A 161 23.85 118.34 -7.85
CA ALA A 161 22.89 117.41 -8.46
C ALA A 161 23.52 116.03 -8.74
N LEU A 162 24.79 115.98 -9.12
CA LEU A 162 25.54 114.74 -9.34
C LEU A 162 25.81 114.01 -8.01
N CYS A 163 26.13 114.74 -6.94
CA CYS A 163 26.26 114.14 -5.61
C CYS A 163 24.93 113.56 -5.10
N ASP A 164 23.81 114.21 -5.36
CA ASP A 164 22.48 113.73 -4.95
C ASP A 164 22.04 112.50 -5.75
N THR A 165 22.34 112.44 -7.06
CA THR A 165 22.10 111.22 -7.85
C THR A 165 22.96 110.06 -7.37
N LEU A 166 24.24 110.30 -7.03
CA LEU A 166 25.12 109.29 -6.45
C LEU A 166 24.59 108.75 -5.10
N LYS A 167 24.10 109.62 -4.21
CA LYS A 167 23.46 109.19 -2.95
C LYS A 167 22.18 108.37 -3.19
N GLY A 168 21.41 108.71 -4.23
CA GLY A 168 20.24 107.92 -4.63
C GLY A 168 20.61 106.51 -5.10
N ILE A 169 21.69 106.39 -5.88
CA ILE A 169 22.23 105.11 -6.33
C ILE A 169 22.71 104.28 -5.14
N ASP A 170 23.48 104.86 -4.23
CA ASP A 170 24.00 104.16 -3.03
C ASP A 170 22.88 103.58 -2.16
N LYS A 171 21.81 104.35 -1.91
CA LYS A 171 20.62 103.86 -1.20
C LYS A 171 19.91 102.71 -1.92
N ASN A 172 19.81 102.79 -3.26
CA ASN A 172 19.22 101.71 -4.05
C ASN A 172 20.06 100.45 -4.01
N ILE A 173 21.40 100.57 -4.07
CA ILE A 173 22.33 99.45 -3.91
C ILE A 173 22.15 98.80 -2.54
N GLU A 174 22.09 99.59 -1.46
CA GLU A 174 21.91 99.06 -0.10
C GLU A 174 20.56 98.34 0.07
N SER A 175 19.48 98.92 -0.47
CA SER A 175 18.14 98.31 -0.44
C SER A 175 18.11 96.99 -1.21
N ASN A 176 18.72 96.96 -2.40
CA ASN A 176 18.80 95.75 -3.22
C ASN A 176 19.67 94.67 -2.56
N ALA A 177 20.79 95.04 -1.94
CA ALA A 177 21.63 94.11 -1.18
C ALA A 177 20.87 93.48 0.00
N LYS A 178 20.08 94.28 0.73
CA LYS A 178 19.20 93.76 1.81
C LYS A 178 18.14 92.81 1.27
N PHE A 179 17.50 93.15 0.15
CA PHE A 179 16.52 92.29 -0.50
C PHE A 179 17.13 90.94 -0.92
N ILE A 180 18.26 90.97 -1.62
CA ILE A 180 18.99 89.77 -2.06
C ILE A 180 19.37 88.90 -0.86
N ASN A 181 19.93 89.50 0.20
CA ASN A 181 20.29 88.77 1.41
C ASN A 181 19.07 88.13 2.10
N SER A 182 17.93 88.81 2.13
CA SER A 182 16.71 88.25 2.70
C SER A 182 16.18 87.06 1.89
N LYS A 183 16.20 87.14 0.55
CA LYS A 183 15.79 86.05 -0.35
C LYS A 183 16.72 84.84 -0.20
N TYR A 184 18.03 85.09 -0.17
CA TYR A 184 19.04 84.05 -0.01
C TYR A 184 18.96 83.35 1.35
N ASN A 185 18.78 84.11 2.44
CA ASN A 185 18.62 83.55 3.78
C ASN A 185 17.34 82.70 3.90
N ASN A 186 16.24 83.13 3.28
CA ASN A 186 15.01 82.33 3.24
C ASN A 186 15.21 81.03 2.44
N LEU A 187 15.91 81.10 1.29
CA LEU A 187 16.21 79.91 0.49
C LEU A 187 17.12 78.93 1.25
N ILE A 188 18.16 79.41 1.93
CA ILE A 188 19.01 78.59 2.81
C ILE A 188 18.17 77.96 3.92
N LYS A 189 17.29 78.72 4.56
CA LYS A 189 16.44 78.21 5.66
C LYS A 189 15.52 77.10 5.18
N ASN A 190 14.89 77.28 4.02
CA ASN A 190 13.99 76.30 3.41
C ASN A 190 14.77 75.02 3.05
N LYS A 191 15.92 75.15 2.38
CA LYS A 191 16.76 74.00 2.03
C LYS A 191 17.32 73.28 3.25
N LYS A 192 17.66 73.98 4.34
CA LYS A 192 18.01 73.34 5.61
C LYS A 192 16.86 72.55 6.21
N SER A 193 15.62 73.06 6.13
CA SER A 193 14.43 72.34 6.59
C SER A 193 14.19 71.08 5.76
N GLU A 194 14.34 71.16 4.45
CA GLU A 194 14.20 70.03 3.52
C GLU A 194 15.25 68.94 3.80
N ILE A 195 16.52 69.32 3.99
CA ILE A 195 17.59 68.40 4.39
C ILE A 195 17.28 67.72 5.72
N ASN A 196 16.74 68.45 6.70
CA ASN A 196 16.37 67.86 7.98
C ASN A 196 15.25 66.84 7.84
N ASN A 197 14.21 67.14 7.05
CA ASN A 197 13.12 66.19 6.77
C ASN A 197 13.64 64.93 6.07
N ILE A 198 14.48 65.09 5.05
CA ILE A 198 15.11 63.96 4.34
C ILE A 198 15.95 63.11 5.30
N ASN A 199 16.71 63.72 6.20
CA ASN A 199 17.49 63.00 7.20
C ASN A 199 16.62 62.23 8.20
N GLU A 200 15.47 62.78 8.60
CA GLU A 200 14.49 62.07 9.42
C GLU A 200 13.89 60.88 8.67
N ASP A 201 13.55 61.04 7.39
CA ASP A 201 13.03 59.96 6.55
C ASP A 201 14.06 58.84 6.35
N ILE A 202 15.32 59.18 6.09
CA ILE A 202 16.44 58.22 6.01
C ILE A 202 16.58 57.46 7.33
N LYS A 203 16.51 58.16 8.47
CA LYS A 203 16.60 57.53 9.78
C LYS A 203 15.44 56.56 10.01
N ASN A 204 14.21 56.95 9.67
CA ASN A 204 13.03 56.10 9.77
C ASN A 204 13.13 54.87 8.86
N LYS A 205 13.59 55.04 7.61
CA LYS A 205 13.81 53.94 6.67
C LYS A 205 14.88 52.96 7.15
N ASN A 206 15.95 53.45 7.77
CA ASN A 206 16.97 52.58 8.37
C ASN A 206 16.43 51.76 9.55
N ILE A 207 15.53 52.34 10.36
CA ILE A 207 14.84 51.60 11.43
C ILE A 207 13.95 50.51 10.83
N GLU A 208 13.13 50.84 9.81
CA GLU A 208 12.30 49.86 9.10
C GLU A 208 13.13 48.71 8.50
N LEU A 209 14.27 49.04 7.88
CA LEU A 209 15.19 48.06 7.30
C LEU A 209 15.76 47.13 8.37
N SER A 210 16.18 47.66 9.52
CA SER A 210 16.66 46.86 10.65
C SER A 210 15.59 45.93 11.20
N VAL A 211 14.35 46.41 11.35
CA VAL A 211 13.21 45.58 11.79
C VAL A 211 12.92 44.45 10.80
N ASN A 212 12.91 44.78 9.50
CA ASN A 212 12.69 43.78 8.45
C ASN A 212 13.80 42.74 8.41
N LYS A 213 15.07 43.14 8.60
CA LYS A 213 16.20 42.20 8.68
C LYS A 213 16.03 41.22 9.84
N ASN A 214 15.70 41.71 11.03
CA ASN A 214 15.44 40.86 12.20
C ASN A 214 14.26 39.90 11.95
N ARG A 215 13.23 40.35 11.24
CA ARG A 215 12.08 39.50 10.88
C ARG A 215 12.48 38.39 9.90
N ILE A 216 13.33 38.70 8.91
CA ILE A 216 13.87 37.71 7.97
C ILE A 216 14.71 36.67 8.72
N GLU A 217 15.64 37.11 9.58
CA GLU A 217 16.47 36.20 10.38
C GLU A 217 15.63 35.27 11.26
N LEU A 218 14.57 35.79 11.89
CA LEU A 218 13.62 34.99 12.67
C LEU A 218 12.90 33.95 11.80
N GLN A 219 12.42 34.35 10.62
CA GLN A 219 11.73 33.45 9.68
C GLN A 219 12.66 32.37 9.13
N GLU A 220 13.92 32.70 8.85
CA GLU A 220 14.94 31.73 8.44
C GLU A 220 15.24 30.70 9.55
N SER A 221 15.29 31.13 10.81
CA SER A 221 15.43 30.23 11.95
C SER A 221 14.24 29.27 12.05
N GLN A 222 13.01 29.79 11.93
CA GLN A 222 11.79 28.96 11.94
C GLN A 222 11.76 27.97 10.78
N LEU A 223 12.18 28.38 9.58
CA LEU A 223 12.26 27.49 8.42
C LEU A 223 13.27 26.36 8.65
N LYS A 224 14.41 26.63 9.29
CA LYS A 224 15.38 25.59 9.66
C LYS A 224 14.79 24.58 10.62
N GLU A 225 14.13 25.03 11.69
CA GLU A 225 13.47 24.15 12.67
C GLU A 225 12.38 23.28 12.02
N ILE A 226 11.55 23.88 11.16
CA ILE A 226 10.51 23.14 10.42
C ILE A 226 11.15 22.10 9.49
N ASN A 227 12.23 22.43 8.79
CA ASN A 227 12.92 21.48 7.92
C ASN A 227 13.54 20.32 8.72
N GLU A 228 14.15 20.58 9.88
CA GLU A 228 14.65 19.53 10.76
C GLU A 228 13.52 18.61 11.25
N TYR A 229 12.37 19.19 11.62
CA TYR A 229 11.18 18.44 12.00
C TYR A 229 10.65 17.57 10.85
N ILE A 230 10.58 18.10 9.62
CA ILE A 230 10.19 17.33 8.42
C ILE A 230 11.12 16.14 8.21
N ILE A 231 12.44 16.33 8.32
CA ILE A 231 13.43 15.27 8.16
C ILE A 231 13.23 14.18 9.24
N GLN A 232 12.99 14.56 10.50
CA GLN A 232 12.72 13.61 11.58
C GLN A 232 11.40 12.85 11.36
N SER A 233 10.36 13.55 10.91
CA SER A 233 9.07 12.95 10.59
C SER A 233 9.18 11.96 9.43
N GLN A 234 9.97 12.26 8.39
CA GLN A 234 10.24 11.34 7.28
C GLN A 234 10.98 10.09 7.75
N LYS A 235 12.02 10.23 8.58
CA LYS A 235 12.72 9.06 9.16
C LYS A 235 11.77 8.18 9.99
N THR A 236 10.87 8.80 10.75
CA THR A 236 9.87 8.06 11.54
C THR A 236 8.89 7.32 10.64
N LEU A 237 8.43 7.96 9.56
CA LEU A 237 7.55 7.37 8.56
C LEU A 237 8.21 6.17 7.85
N ASP A 238 9.49 6.31 7.46
CA ASP A 238 10.26 5.23 6.84
C ASP A 238 10.43 4.03 7.79
N ASN A 239 10.71 4.29 9.07
CA ASN A 239 10.79 3.22 10.08
C ASN A 239 9.44 2.53 10.28
N ASN A 240 8.34 3.28 10.36
CA ASN A 240 7.00 2.71 10.48
C ASN A 240 6.62 1.87 9.26
N ASN A 241 7.00 2.29 8.06
CA ASN A 241 6.80 1.51 6.83
C ASN A 241 7.58 0.19 6.87
N LYS A 242 8.84 0.20 7.35
CA LYS A 242 9.62 -1.03 7.55
C LYS A 242 8.94 -1.98 8.54
N ILE A 243 8.51 -1.46 9.70
CA ILE A 243 7.80 -2.24 10.72
C ILE A 243 6.50 -2.83 10.14
N THR A 244 5.75 -2.05 9.37
CA THR A 244 4.51 -2.51 8.74
C THR A 244 4.76 -3.65 7.75
N ASN A 245 5.80 -3.54 6.92
CA ASN A 245 6.18 -4.60 5.98
C ASN A 245 6.61 -5.88 6.71
N ASP A 246 7.38 -5.77 7.79
CA ASP A 246 7.78 -6.91 8.62
C ASP A 246 6.56 -7.59 9.28
N LEU A 247 5.57 -6.80 9.73
CA LEU A 247 4.33 -7.33 10.28
C LEU A 247 3.48 -8.04 9.22
N ILE A 248 3.41 -7.51 8.00
CA ILE A 248 2.73 -8.16 6.86
C ILE A 248 3.40 -9.49 6.54
N ALA A 249 4.74 -9.54 6.50
CA ALA A 249 5.48 -10.78 6.27
C ALA A 249 5.15 -11.84 7.34
N ARG A 250 5.21 -11.46 8.62
CA ARG A 250 4.82 -12.35 9.74
C ARG A 250 3.37 -12.81 9.67
N GLN A 251 2.46 -11.94 9.25
CA GLN A 251 1.05 -12.30 9.09
C GLN A 251 0.88 -13.37 7.99
N ASN A 252 1.61 -13.25 6.89
CA ASN A 252 1.60 -14.25 5.83
C ASN A 252 2.16 -15.60 6.31
N ASP A 253 3.28 -15.60 7.03
CA ASP A 253 3.86 -16.82 7.61
C ASP A 253 2.88 -17.52 8.55
N ILE A 254 2.21 -16.77 9.43
CA ILE A 254 1.19 -17.30 10.34
C ILE A 254 -0.01 -17.88 9.56
N ASN A 255 -0.44 -17.23 8.47
CA ASN A 255 -1.53 -17.74 7.64
C ASN A 255 -1.15 -19.06 6.94
N GLU A 256 0.10 -19.19 6.47
CA GLU A 256 0.61 -20.44 5.94
C GLU A 256 0.65 -21.54 7.00
N GLU A 257 1.09 -21.22 8.22
CA GLU A 257 1.08 -22.15 9.35
C GLU A 257 -0.35 -22.61 9.69
N ILE A 258 -1.31 -21.68 9.78
CA ILE A 258 -2.73 -21.99 10.00
C ILE A 258 -3.28 -22.92 8.91
N ASN A 259 -2.95 -22.66 7.64
CA ASN A 259 -3.38 -23.50 6.53
C ASN A 259 -2.80 -24.92 6.65
N SER A 260 -1.52 -25.04 7.01
CA SER A 260 -0.88 -26.34 7.25
C SER A 260 -1.53 -27.12 8.40
N ILE A 261 -1.87 -26.43 9.50
CA ILE A 261 -2.56 -27.01 10.66
C ILE A 261 -3.96 -27.47 10.27
N ASN A 262 -4.70 -26.68 9.49
CA ASN A 262 -6.04 -27.04 9.01
C ASN A 262 -6.00 -28.27 8.09
N LEU A 263 -5.01 -28.37 7.20
CA LEU A 263 -4.79 -29.58 6.38
C LEU A 263 -4.48 -30.78 7.28
N GLY A 264 -3.59 -30.63 8.26
CA GLY A 264 -3.28 -31.68 9.23
C GLY A 264 -4.50 -32.13 10.05
N LYS A 265 -5.36 -31.19 10.43
CA LYS A 265 -6.63 -31.45 11.12
C LYS A 265 -7.60 -32.25 10.24
N GLU A 266 -7.79 -31.88 8.98
CA GLU A 266 -8.65 -32.61 8.05
C GLU A 266 -8.16 -34.05 7.82
N VAL A 267 -6.84 -34.23 7.68
CA VAL A 267 -6.22 -35.55 7.62
C VAL A 267 -6.52 -36.35 8.90
N ALA A 268 -6.31 -35.77 10.08
CA ALA A 268 -6.61 -36.44 11.35
C ALA A 268 -8.10 -36.82 11.49
N ILE A 269 -9.03 -35.94 11.07
CA ILE A 269 -10.47 -36.22 11.08
C ILE A 269 -10.78 -37.40 10.14
N SER A 270 -10.17 -37.45 8.95
CA SER A 270 -10.37 -38.56 8.02
C SER A 270 -9.86 -39.89 8.59
N SER A 271 -8.67 -39.90 9.22
CA SER A 271 -8.12 -41.08 9.89
C SER A 271 -8.99 -41.53 11.06
N VAL A 272 -9.54 -40.61 11.85
CA VAL A 272 -10.46 -40.93 12.95
C VAL A 272 -11.74 -41.58 12.41
N LYS A 273 -12.33 -41.05 11.33
CA LYS A 273 -13.50 -41.66 10.68
C LYS A 273 -13.20 -43.06 10.16
N GLU A 274 -12.04 -43.28 9.57
CA GLU A 274 -11.60 -44.59 9.10
C GLU A 274 -11.46 -45.60 10.26
N ILE A 275 -10.83 -45.18 11.37
CA ILE A 275 -10.71 -46.00 12.58
C ILE A 275 -12.08 -46.36 13.14
N TYR A 276 -13.02 -45.41 13.21
CA TYR A 276 -14.40 -45.70 13.66
C TYR A 276 -15.10 -46.71 12.74
N SER A 277 -14.98 -46.56 11.42
CA SER A 277 -15.51 -47.52 10.44
C SER A 277 -14.91 -48.92 10.64
N ASN A 278 -13.60 -49.01 10.87
CA ASN A 278 -12.92 -50.27 11.13
C ASN A 278 -13.36 -50.90 12.46
N ILE A 279 -13.61 -50.10 13.50
CA ILE A 279 -14.16 -50.57 14.78
C ILE A 279 -15.59 -51.12 14.59
N GLU A 280 -16.43 -50.45 13.81
CA GLU A 280 -17.79 -50.94 13.53
C GLU A 280 -17.78 -52.25 12.75
N LYS A 281 -16.93 -52.36 11.72
CA LYS A 281 -16.71 -53.62 11.00
C LYS A 281 -16.24 -54.73 11.95
N GLY A 282 -15.22 -54.48 12.76
CA GLY A 282 -14.72 -55.45 13.73
C GLY A 282 -15.78 -55.89 14.75
N LYS A 283 -16.70 -55.00 15.16
CA LYS A 283 -17.84 -55.36 16.01
C LYS A 283 -18.86 -56.24 15.27
N SER A 284 -19.11 -55.97 14.00
CA SER A 284 -19.99 -56.79 13.16
C SER A 284 -19.42 -58.20 12.98
N ASP A 285 -18.14 -58.29 12.60
CA ASP A 285 -17.43 -59.55 12.39
C ASP A 285 -17.40 -60.39 13.67
N LYS A 286 -17.16 -59.74 14.83
CA LYS A 286 -17.21 -60.41 16.13
C LYS A 286 -18.59 -61.02 16.40
N LYS A 287 -19.68 -60.29 16.13
CA LYS A 287 -21.05 -60.82 16.34
C LYS A 287 -21.34 -62.00 15.41
N GLU A 288 -20.89 -61.92 14.17
CA GLU A 288 -21.04 -63.00 13.20
C GLU A 288 -20.26 -64.26 13.63
N LEU A 289 -19.01 -64.09 14.07
CA LEU A 289 -18.20 -65.17 14.62
C LEU A 289 -18.83 -65.79 15.88
N GLU A 290 -19.37 -64.99 16.80
CA GLU A 290 -20.07 -65.49 17.99
C GLU A 290 -21.31 -66.32 17.61
N LYS A 291 -22.06 -65.88 16.59
CA LYS A 291 -23.19 -66.64 16.05
C LYS A 291 -22.73 -67.98 15.47
N ASN A 292 -21.68 -67.98 14.65
CA ASN A 292 -21.12 -69.18 14.05
C ASN A 292 -20.58 -70.15 15.11
N ILE A 293 -19.91 -69.65 16.15
CA ILE A 293 -19.44 -70.47 17.28
C ILE A 293 -20.61 -71.13 17.99
N ASN A 294 -21.70 -70.39 18.25
CA ASN A 294 -22.87 -70.92 18.92
C ASN A 294 -23.58 -71.98 18.06
N GLU A 295 -23.65 -71.76 16.75
CA GLU A 295 -24.21 -72.73 15.80
C GLU A 295 -23.37 -74.01 15.74
N ILE A 296 -22.05 -73.90 15.64
CA ILE A 296 -21.14 -75.05 15.66
C ILE A 296 -21.25 -75.82 16.97
N LYS A 297 -21.31 -75.14 18.12
CA LYS A 297 -21.50 -75.80 19.43
C LYS A 297 -22.82 -76.57 19.49
N SER A 298 -23.92 -75.95 19.05
CA SER A 298 -25.23 -76.60 18.97
C SER A 298 -25.19 -77.84 18.06
N ASN A 299 -24.57 -77.74 16.89
CA ASN A 299 -24.42 -78.86 15.96
C ASN A 299 -23.54 -79.98 16.55
N LEU A 300 -22.46 -79.63 17.25
CA LEU A 300 -21.60 -80.60 17.93
C LEU A 300 -22.38 -81.37 19.01
N GLU A 301 -23.20 -80.69 19.81
CA GLU A 301 -24.06 -81.37 20.80
C GLU A 301 -25.06 -82.32 20.16
N LYS A 302 -25.67 -81.92 19.03
CA LYS A 302 -26.56 -82.80 18.25
C LYS A 302 -25.82 -84.05 17.76
N TYR A 303 -24.68 -83.89 17.09
CA TYR A 303 -23.90 -85.02 16.59
C TYR A 303 -23.37 -85.92 17.70
N LYS A 304 -23.03 -85.37 18.87
CA LYS A 304 -22.62 -86.16 20.04
C LYS A 304 -23.78 -87.03 20.56
N LYS A 305 -25.00 -86.50 20.57
CA LYS A 305 -26.21 -87.28 20.93
C LYS A 305 -26.48 -88.36 19.89
N GLU A 306 -26.47 -88.03 18.60
CA GLU A 306 -26.67 -88.99 17.51
C GLU A 306 -25.64 -90.13 17.56
N ALA A 307 -24.35 -89.83 17.71
CA ALA A 307 -23.29 -90.84 17.83
C ALA A 307 -23.49 -91.78 19.03
N SER A 308 -24.03 -91.28 20.15
CA SER A 308 -24.33 -92.10 21.33
C SER A 308 -25.50 -93.06 21.09
N ILE A 309 -26.51 -92.64 20.33
CA ILE A 309 -27.67 -93.45 19.94
C ILE A 309 -27.20 -94.59 19.02
N TYR A 310 -26.45 -94.26 17.97
CA TYR A 310 -25.93 -95.25 17.02
C TYR A 310 -25.00 -96.29 17.68
N SER A 311 -24.17 -95.88 18.64
CA SER A 311 -23.34 -96.83 19.38
C SER A 311 -24.15 -97.78 20.27
N THR A 312 -25.33 -97.36 20.71
CA THR A 312 -26.22 -98.18 21.54
C THR A 312 -26.99 -99.16 20.66
N GLU A 313 -27.55 -98.69 19.54
CA GLU A 313 -28.24 -99.52 18.54
C GLU A 313 -27.35 -100.64 17.98
N LEU A 314 -26.07 -100.35 17.70
CA LEU A 314 -25.14 -101.37 17.17
C LEU A 314 -24.81 -102.46 18.21
N LYS A 315 -24.75 -102.10 19.50
CA LYS A 315 -24.57 -103.08 20.59
C LYS A 315 -25.81 -103.96 20.75
N ASP A 316 -27.00 -103.36 20.70
CA ASP A 316 -28.26 -104.09 20.81
C ASP A 316 -28.48 -105.02 19.62
N PHE A 317 -28.16 -104.58 18.40
CA PHE A 317 -28.20 -105.41 17.19
C PHE A 317 -27.29 -106.65 17.29
N LYS A 318 -26.05 -106.48 17.77
CA LYS A 318 -25.10 -107.59 18.01
C LYS A 318 -25.62 -108.58 19.04
N LYS A 319 -26.29 -108.07 20.08
CA LYS A 319 -26.90 -108.89 21.14
C LYS A 319 -28.11 -109.66 20.61
N GLU A 320 -28.93 -109.04 19.78
CA GLU A 320 -30.11 -109.66 19.18
C GLU A 320 -29.74 -110.80 18.22
N ILE A 321 -28.82 -110.57 17.27
CA ILE A 321 -28.34 -111.63 16.36
C ILE A 321 -27.74 -112.81 17.14
N LYS A 322 -26.95 -112.54 18.19
CA LYS A 322 -26.37 -113.60 19.04
C LYS A 322 -27.46 -114.39 19.77
N THR A 323 -28.52 -113.73 20.20
CA THR A 323 -29.66 -114.36 20.88
C THR A 323 -30.45 -115.23 19.90
N GLN A 324 -30.75 -114.72 18.69
CA GLN A 324 -31.41 -115.48 17.63
C GLN A 324 -30.61 -116.72 17.23
N ASN A 325 -29.29 -116.60 17.03
CA ASN A 325 -28.43 -117.74 16.72
C ASN A 325 -28.40 -118.80 17.83
N ARG A 326 -28.41 -118.38 19.09
CA ARG A 326 -28.51 -119.31 20.22
C ARG A 326 -29.83 -120.08 20.19
N THR A 327 -30.93 -119.40 19.92
CA THR A 327 -32.26 -120.02 19.80
C THR A 327 -32.32 -121.00 18.62
N TYR A 328 -31.81 -120.62 17.45
CA TYR A 328 -31.76 -121.52 16.29
C TYR A 328 -30.85 -122.73 16.52
N LEU A 329 -29.69 -122.56 17.16
CA LEU A 329 -28.82 -123.68 17.53
C LEU A 329 -29.49 -124.63 18.53
N PHE A 330 -30.27 -124.10 19.47
CA PHE A 330 -31.05 -124.93 20.39
C PHE A 330 -32.09 -125.77 19.64
N TYR A 331 -32.88 -125.18 18.74
CA TYR A 331 -33.84 -125.94 17.93
C TYR A 331 -33.17 -126.94 16.99
N LEU A 332 -32.03 -126.57 16.38
CA LEU A 332 -31.23 -127.47 15.55
C LEU A 332 -30.79 -128.71 16.36
N SER A 333 -30.28 -128.51 17.57
CA SER A 333 -29.88 -129.58 18.46
C SER A 333 -31.05 -130.50 18.82
N VAL A 334 -32.21 -129.93 19.17
CA VAL A 334 -33.43 -130.70 19.45
C VAL A 334 -33.82 -131.56 18.25
N PHE A 335 -33.89 -130.99 17.05
CA PHE A 335 -34.29 -131.74 15.86
C PHE A 335 -33.29 -132.86 15.50
N ILE A 336 -31.99 -132.59 15.56
CA ILE A 336 -30.96 -133.61 15.34
C ILE A 336 -31.10 -134.75 16.36
N THR A 337 -31.25 -134.44 17.65
CA THR A 337 -31.44 -135.47 18.68
C THR A 337 -32.70 -136.29 18.45
N THR A 338 -33.82 -135.67 18.07
CA THR A 338 -35.05 -136.40 17.73
C THR A 338 -34.89 -137.31 16.52
N ILE A 339 -34.21 -136.86 15.45
CA ILE A 339 -33.91 -137.70 14.29
C ILE A 339 -33.02 -138.87 14.71
N SER A 340 -31.99 -138.64 15.52
CA SER A 340 -31.11 -139.70 16.03
C SER A 340 -31.87 -140.72 16.88
N ILE A 341 -32.78 -140.27 17.75
CA ILE A 341 -33.64 -141.15 18.57
C ILE A 341 -34.55 -141.99 17.67
N ILE A 342 -35.25 -141.37 16.71
CA ILE A 342 -36.14 -142.09 15.77
C ILE A 342 -35.32 -143.10 14.95
N THR A 343 -34.17 -142.69 14.42
CA THR A 343 -33.29 -143.56 13.63
C THR A 343 -32.77 -144.74 14.44
N TYR A 344 -32.33 -144.50 15.69
CA TYR A 344 -31.92 -145.56 16.61
C TYR A 344 -33.08 -146.50 16.95
N GLY A 345 -34.29 -145.95 17.16
CA GLY A 345 -35.50 -146.74 17.38
C GLY A 345 -35.84 -147.65 16.20
N ILE A 346 -35.74 -147.13 14.97
CA ILE A 346 -35.92 -147.92 13.73
C ILE A 346 -34.84 -149.01 13.66
N TYR A 347 -33.57 -148.67 13.88
CA TYR A 347 -32.46 -149.63 13.83
C TYR A 347 -32.58 -150.74 14.89
N SER A 348 -32.84 -150.37 16.15
CA SER A 348 -33.04 -151.32 17.25
C SER A 348 -34.22 -152.25 17.00
N SER A 349 -35.35 -151.70 16.54
CA SER A 349 -36.52 -152.50 16.15
C SER A 349 -36.18 -153.47 15.01
N SER A 350 -35.41 -153.00 14.02
CA SER A 350 -34.97 -153.84 12.90
C SER A 350 -34.08 -155.01 13.35
N MET A 351 -33.15 -154.78 14.29
CA MET A 351 -32.33 -155.83 14.88
C MET A 351 -33.14 -156.88 15.65
N GLN A 352 -34.15 -156.45 16.41
CA GLN A 352 -35.06 -157.37 17.08
C GLN A 352 -35.81 -158.27 16.07
N TYR A 353 -36.17 -157.74 14.90
CA TYR A 353 -36.81 -158.55 13.85
C TYR A 353 -35.87 -159.54 13.19
N ILE A 354 -34.61 -159.18 12.98
CA ILE A 354 -33.59 -160.15 12.48
C ILE A 354 -33.48 -161.33 13.47
N ALA A 355 -33.50 -161.07 14.77
CA ALA A 355 -33.48 -162.13 15.79
C ALA A 355 -34.74 -163.01 15.76
N ILE A 356 -35.93 -162.42 15.58
CA ILE A 356 -37.20 -163.17 15.45
C ILE A 356 -37.21 -164.03 14.17
N PHE A 357 -36.71 -163.51 13.05
CA PHE A 357 -36.59 -164.26 11.79
C PHE A 357 -35.63 -165.45 11.86
N SER A 358 -34.71 -165.45 12.83
CA SER A 358 -33.78 -166.56 13.08
C SER A 358 -34.44 -167.73 13.83
N SER A 359 -35.69 -167.59 14.26
CA SER A 359 -36.45 -168.65 14.94
C SER A 359 -37.22 -169.52 13.92
N PRO A 360 -37.33 -170.85 14.12
CA PRO A 360 -37.88 -171.79 13.12
C PRO A 360 -39.39 -171.71 12.86
N LEU A 361 -40.09 -170.73 13.45
CA LEU A 361 -41.50 -170.47 13.20
C LEU A 361 -41.64 -169.67 11.91
N LYS A 362 -42.28 -170.25 10.89
CA LYS A 362 -42.59 -169.61 9.61
C LYS A 362 -43.52 -168.41 9.83
N VAL A 363 -42.95 -167.23 10.08
CA VAL A 363 -43.68 -165.96 10.10
C VAL A 363 -43.73 -165.42 8.67
N ASP A 364 -44.93 -165.12 8.17
CA ASP A 364 -45.13 -164.54 6.85
C ASP A 364 -44.63 -163.08 6.82
N LEU A 365 -43.57 -162.84 6.03
CA LEU A 365 -42.86 -161.56 5.95
C LEU A 365 -43.76 -160.45 5.42
N VAL A 366 -44.68 -160.80 4.50
CA VAL A 366 -45.60 -159.83 3.88
C VAL A 366 -46.60 -159.33 4.91
N GLN A 367 -47.15 -160.22 5.74
CA GLN A 367 -48.12 -159.85 6.78
C GLN A 367 -47.48 -158.99 7.87
N LEU A 368 -46.23 -159.29 8.25
CA LEU A 368 -45.47 -158.47 9.20
C LEU A 368 -45.22 -157.06 8.66
N LEU A 369 -44.77 -156.94 7.39
CA LEU A 369 -44.49 -155.67 6.75
C LEU A 369 -45.76 -154.84 6.59
N LEU A 370 -46.87 -155.46 6.16
CA LEU A 370 -48.16 -154.78 5.99
C LEU A 370 -48.69 -154.23 7.33
N SER A 371 -48.57 -155.02 8.41
CA SER A 371 -49.05 -154.61 9.74
C SER A 371 -48.30 -153.41 10.33
N ARG A 372 -47.03 -153.20 9.94
CA ARG A 372 -46.17 -152.15 10.49
C ARG A 372 -45.81 -151.03 9.51
N SER A 373 -46.17 -151.17 8.24
CA SER A 373 -46.00 -150.14 7.21
C SER A 373 -46.53 -148.76 7.63
N PRO A 374 -47.71 -148.62 8.27
CA PRO A 374 -48.19 -147.31 8.72
C PRO A 374 -47.23 -146.61 9.70
N LEU A 375 -46.60 -147.37 10.59
CA LEU A 375 -45.67 -146.85 11.59
C LEU A 375 -44.31 -146.48 10.95
N ILE A 376 -43.84 -147.27 9.99
CA ILE A 376 -42.64 -146.96 9.20
C ILE A 376 -42.86 -145.68 8.37
N LEU A 377 -44.02 -145.57 7.71
CA LEU A 377 -44.36 -144.43 6.88
C LEU A 377 -44.51 -143.15 7.71
N LEU A 378 -45.08 -143.26 8.92
CA LEU A 378 -45.13 -142.16 9.89
C LEU A 378 -43.72 -141.72 10.33
N ASN A 379 -42.83 -142.67 10.62
CA ASN A 379 -41.45 -142.35 10.98
C ASN A 379 -40.65 -141.71 9.84
N ILE A 380 -40.81 -142.21 8.60
CA ILE A 380 -40.21 -141.59 7.40
C ILE A 380 -40.77 -140.17 7.21
N GLY A 381 -42.08 -139.99 7.39
CA GLY A 381 -42.74 -138.68 7.33
C GLY A 381 -42.19 -137.70 8.37
N LEU A 382 -42.00 -138.14 9.62
CA LEU A 382 -41.39 -137.33 10.68
C LEU A 382 -39.94 -136.97 10.37
N ILE A 383 -39.14 -137.92 9.87
CA ILE A 383 -37.76 -137.65 9.45
C ILE A 383 -37.73 -136.63 8.31
N ALA A 384 -38.61 -136.77 7.31
CA ALA A 384 -38.71 -135.83 6.19
C ALA A 384 -39.13 -134.42 6.67
N LEU A 385 -40.09 -134.34 7.59
CA LEU A 385 -40.54 -133.07 8.19
C LEU A 385 -39.41 -132.40 8.98
N TYR A 386 -38.71 -133.14 9.84
CA TYR A 386 -37.57 -132.60 10.58
C TYR A 386 -36.41 -132.23 9.66
N SER A 387 -36.13 -133.01 8.62
CA SER A 387 -35.11 -132.68 7.61
C SER A 387 -35.41 -131.36 6.88
N LYS A 388 -36.70 -131.13 6.53
CA LYS A 388 -37.14 -129.86 5.95
C LYS A 388 -36.95 -128.68 6.92
N LEU A 389 -37.24 -128.88 8.21
CA LEU A 389 -37.00 -127.85 9.22
C LEU A 389 -35.51 -127.56 9.41
N LEU A 390 -34.64 -128.58 9.35
CA LEU A 390 -33.18 -128.39 9.35
C LEU A 390 -32.70 -127.57 8.14
N MET A 391 -33.26 -127.83 6.95
CA MET A 391 -32.93 -127.07 5.74
C MET A 391 -33.33 -125.59 5.82
N ILE A 392 -34.28 -125.22 6.69
CA ILE A 392 -34.65 -123.81 6.93
C ILE A 392 -33.74 -123.20 8.01
N LEU A 393 -33.45 -123.93 9.08
CA LEU A 393 -32.67 -123.40 10.20
C LEU A 393 -31.19 -123.17 9.86
N ILE A 394 -30.57 -124.08 9.09
CA ILE A 394 -29.14 -123.98 8.76
C ILE A 394 -28.81 -122.71 7.97
N PRO A 395 -29.52 -122.37 6.86
CA PRO A 395 -29.31 -121.12 6.14
C PRO A 395 -29.49 -119.88 7.02
N ASN A 396 -30.49 -119.86 7.90
CA ASN A 396 -30.74 -118.72 8.78
C ASN A 396 -29.59 -118.50 9.79
N ILE A 397 -29.01 -119.58 10.33
CA ILE A 397 -27.81 -119.48 11.19
C ILE A 397 -26.60 -118.98 10.40
N ILE A 398 -26.41 -119.46 9.17
CA ILE A 398 -25.32 -119.03 8.29
C ILE A 398 -25.47 -117.55 7.94
N ASP A 399 -26.67 -117.10 7.59
CA ASP A 399 -26.92 -115.70 7.23
C ASP A 399 -26.70 -114.77 8.43
N ASN A 400 -27.24 -115.10 9.60
CA ASN A 400 -26.99 -114.36 10.83
C ASN A 400 -25.50 -114.29 11.18
N ASN A 401 -24.74 -115.38 10.99
CA ASN A 401 -23.28 -115.37 11.20
C ASN A 401 -22.54 -114.52 10.15
N LYS A 402 -23.00 -114.50 8.88
CA LYS A 402 -22.46 -113.60 7.85
C LYS A 402 -22.73 -112.15 8.21
N GLN A 403 -23.92 -111.81 8.66
CA GLN A 403 -24.27 -110.47 9.13
C GLN A 403 -23.41 -110.06 10.32
N LEU A 404 -23.23 -110.95 11.31
CA LEU A 404 -22.35 -110.70 12.46
C LEU A 404 -20.88 -110.53 12.06
N SER A 405 -20.41 -111.29 11.07
CA SER A 405 -19.06 -111.16 10.52
C SER A 405 -18.87 -109.81 9.83
N LYS A 406 -19.82 -109.37 8.99
CA LYS A 406 -19.82 -108.04 8.37
C LYS A 406 -19.78 -106.94 9.42
N VAL A 407 -20.59 -107.02 10.47
CA VAL A 407 -20.58 -106.07 11.60
C VAL A 407 -19.22 -106.05 12.30
N ARG A 408 -18.56 -107.20 12.50
CA ARG A 408 -17.21 -107.26 13.09
C ARG A 408 -16.13 -106.72 12.16
N GLN A 409 -16.21 -106.97 10.87
CA GLN A 409 -15.29 -106.39 9.86
C GLN A 409 -15.41 -104.87 9.85
N ILE A 410 -16.64 -104.36 9.92
CA ILE A 410 -16.93 -102.94 10.06
C ILE A 410 -16.36 -102.38 11.38
N GLU A 411 -16.59 -103.05 12.52
CA GLU A 411 -16.04 -102.66 13.84
C GLU A 411 -14.50 -102.64 13.82
N PHE A 412 -13.88 -103.60 13.12
CA PHE A 412 -12.44 -103.70 12.96
C PHE A 412 -11.89 -102.59 12.05
N LEU A 413 -12.48 -102.35 10.88
CA LEU A 413 -12.10 -101.26 9.98
C LEU A 413 -12.19 -99.90 10.69
N VAL A 414 -13.26 -99.66 11.46
CA VAL A 414 -13.41 -98.46 12.29
C VAL A 414 -12.35 -98.39 13.38
N LYS A 415 -11.97 -99.51 14.00
CA LYS A 415 -10.94 -99.54 15.05
C LYS A 415 -9.53 -99.33 14.46
N GLU A 416 -9.24 -99.89 13.30
CA GLU A 416 -7.96 -99.78 12.60
C GLU A 416 -7.74 -98.39 12.02
N SER A 417 -8.76 -97.81 11.36
CA SER A 417 -8.72 -96.41 10.92
C SER A 417 -8.63 -95.40 12.07
N VAL A 418 -9.12 -95.76 13.26
CA VAL A 418 -8.94 -94.95 14.49
C VAL A 418 -7.55 -95.12 15.11
N ALA A 419 -6.92 -96.30 14.97
CA ALA A 419 -5.61 -96.58 15.54
C ALA A 419 -4.44 -96.09 14.64
N SER A 420 -4.66 -95.94 13.33
CA SER A 420 -3.64 -95.50 12.37
C SER A 420 -3.42 -93.98 12.35
N LEU A 421 -4.27 -93.18 13.02
CA LEU A 421 -4.19 -91.72 13.05
C LEU A 421 -3.76 -91.20 14.43
N ASN A 422 -2.45 -91.27 14.72
CA ASN A 422 -1.82 -90.60 15.86
C ASN A 422 -1.59 -89.11 15.57
N LEU A 423 -2.66 -88.30 15.46
CA LEU A 423 -2.51 -86.84 15.28
C LEU A 423 -3.46 -86.02 16.18
N PRO A 424 -2.98 -84.91 16.79
CA PRO A 424 -3.73 -84.11 17.75
C PRO A 424 -4.36 -82.89 17.07
N THR A 425 -5.46 -83.04 16.34
CA THR A 425 -6.22 -81.91 15.79
C THR A 425 -7.72 -82.21 15.76
N ASP A 426 -8.55 -81.21 16.10
CA ASP A 426 -10.02 -81.30 16.14
C ASP A 426 -10.64 -81.76 14.81
N GLU A 427 -9.95 -81.57 13.69
CA GLU A 427 -10.35 -82.09 12.37
C GLU A 427 -10.34 -83.63 12.28
N ALA A 428 -9.39 -84.30 12.94
CA ALA A 428 -9.33 -85.76 12.98
C ALA A 428 -10.51 -86.35 13.75
N ILE A 429 -10.99 -85.63 14.78
CA ILE A 429 -12.18 -86.03 15.55
C ILE A 429 -13.44 -85.86 14.70
N ARG A 430 -13.53 -84.80 13.88
CA ARG A 430 -14.65 -84.58 12.96
C ARG A 430 -14.71 -85.66 11.88
N LEU A 431 -13.60 -85.96 11.20
CA LEU A 431 -13.50 -87.04 10.23
C LEU A 431 -13.82 -88.41 10.87
N LYS A 432 -13.36 -88.65 12.10
CA LYS A 432 -13.67 -89.86 12.88
C LYS A 432 -15.15 -90.04 13.17
N LEU A 433 -15.88 -88.96 13.43
CA LEU A 433 -17.33 -89.00 13.64
C LEU A 433 -18.07 -89.22 12.32
N GLU A 434 -17.65 -88.53 11.25
CA GLU A 434 -18.26 -88.60 9.92
C GLU A 434 -18.12 -90.00 9.31
N TYR A 435 -16.92 -90.60 9.34
CA TYR A 435 -16.72 -91.98 8.88
C TYR A 435 -17.48 -93.01 9.73
N LYS A 436 -17.54 -92.84 11.06
CA LYS A 436 -18.36 -93.73 11.92
C LYS A 436 -19.83 -93.64 11.56
N MET A 437 -20.37 -92.44 11.32
CA MET A 437 -21.77 -92.25 10.97
C MET A 437 -22.08 -92.82 9.59
N GLN A 438 -21.21 -92.60 8.60
CA GLN A 438 -21.40 -93.13 7.24
C GLN A 438 -21.40 -94.66 7.21
N ILE A 439 -20.46 -95.28 7.93
CA ILE A 439 -20.33 -96.74 8.02
C ILE A 439 -21.52 -97.37 8.76
N ILE A 440 -22.03 -96.73 9.82
CA ILE A 440 -23.25 -97.19 10.50
C ILE A 440 -24.46 -97.05 9.58
N ARG A 441 -24.54 -95.99 8.78
CA ARG A 441 -25.61 -95.77 7.81
C ARG A 441 -25.64 -96.84 6.74
N GLU A 442 -24.49 -97.23 6.20
CA GLU A 442 -24.38 -98.34 5.23
C GLU A 442 -24.74 -99.69 5.87
N ALA A 443 -24.29 -99.97 7.10
CA ALA A 443 -24.64 -101.18 7.82
C ALA A 443 -26.16 -101.33 8.08
N LEU A 444 -26.83 -100.20 8.39
CA LEU A 444 -28.28 -100.14 8.60
C LEU A 444 -29.07 -100.15 7.29
N GLN A 445 -28.56 -99.55 6.20
CA GLN A 445 -29.20 -99.62 4.88
C GLN A 445 -29.16 -101.04 4.29
N LEU A 446 -28.06 -101.76 4.48
CA LEU A 446 -27.96 -103.19 4.12
C LEU A 446 -28.95 -104.08 4.88
N THR A 447 -29.44 -103.66 6.04
CA THR A 447 -30.51 -104.35 6.78
C THR A 447 -31.89 -103.94 6.30
N LYS A 448 -32.11 -102.66 5.95
CA LYS A 448 -33.39 -102.18 5.42
C LYS A 448 -33.74 -102.80 4.05
N GLU A 449 -32.76 -102.96 3.17
CA GLU A 449 -32.96 -103.67 1.88
C GLU A 449 -33.25 -105.17 2.05
N ASN A 450 -32.78 -105.80 3.13
CA ASN A 450 -33.08 -107.22 3.42
C ASN A 450 -34.42 -107.45 4.13
N ILE A 451 -35.01 -106.42 4.76
CA ILE A 451 -36.32 -106.51 5.44
C ILE A 451 -37.48 -106.16 4.47
N ILE A 452 -37.23 -105.49 3.34
CA ILE A 452 -38.29 -105.03 2.41
C ILE A 452 -38.73 -106.12 1.40
N ASN A 453 -38.11 -107.31 1.37
CA ASN A 453 -38.54 -108.41 0.51
C ASN A 453 -39.57 -109.38 1.16
N THR A 454 -40.52 -108.83 1.91
CA THR A 454 -41.80 -109.50 2.21
C THR A 454 -42.94 -108.60 1.74
N PRO A 455 -43.88 -109.09 0.90
CA PRO A 455 -44.87 -108.22 0.26
C PRO A 455 -45.94 -107.85 1.28
N ILE A 456 -46.05 -106.56 1.59
CA ILE A 456 -47.26 -105.97 2.14
C ILE A 456 -47.62 -104.80 1.22
N GLU A 457 -48.69 -105.00 0.45
CA GLU A 457 -49.43 -103.96 -0.23
C GLU A 457 -49.91 -102.91 0.78
N SER A 458 -49.66 -101.64 0.51
CA SER A 458 -50.71 -100.65 0.21
C SER A 458 -50.20 -99.21 0.36
N ASN A 459 -50.53 -98.42 -0.67
CA ASN A 459 -50.96 -97.02 -0.63
C ASN A 459 -50.13 -96.01 0.18
N ASN A 460 -49.31 -95.22 -0.52
CA ASN A 460 -49.60 -93.79 -0.73
C ASN A 460 -48.51 -93.14 -1.58
N LYS A 461 -48.86 -92.83 -2.83
CA LYS A 461 -48.08 -91.98 -3.75
C LYS A 461 -49.06 -90.93 -4.26
N LYS A 462 -49.08 -89.75 -3.61
CA LYS A 462 -49.64 -88.48 -4.07
C LYS A 462 -49.50 -87.48 -2.91
N GLU A 463 -48.42 -86.72 -2.87
CA GLU A 463 -48.44 -85.36 -2.28
C GLU A 463 -47.21 -84.50 -2.63
N ASP A 464 -46.05 -85.06 -2.97
CA ASP A 464 -44.84 -84.23 -3.24
C ASP A 464 -44.69 -83.70 -4.69
N LYS A 465 -45.78 -83.37 -5.40
CA LYS A 465 -45.68 -82.71 -6.73
C LYS A 465 -46.39 -81.36 -6.85
N GLU A 466 -47.01 -80.87 -5.79
CA GLU A 466 -47.66 -79.54 -5.79
C GLU A 466 -46.81 -78.44 -5.15
N GLU A 467 -45.95 -78.73 -4.17
CA GLU A 467 -45.09 -77.70 -3.55
C GLU A 467 -43.92 -77.25 -4.44
N GLU A 468 -43.38 -78.14 -5.28
CA GLU A 468 -42.30 -77.81 -6.22
C GLU A 468 -42.79 -76.94 -7.40
N LYS A 469 -44.08 -77.02 -7.72
CA LYS A 469 -44.69 -76.21 -8.80
C LYS A 469 -45.03 -74.78 -8.34
N ILE A 470 -45.36 -74.59 -7.06
CA ILE A 470 -45.67 -73.28 -6.47
C ILE A 470 -44.39 -72.46 -6.27
N THR A 471 -43.30 -73.10 -5.86
CA THR A 471 -41.99 -72.45 -5.66
C THR A 471 -41.34 -72.01 -6.98
N LEU A 472 -41.40 -72.83 -8.04
CA LEU A 472 -40.91 -72.45 -9.37
C LEU A 472 -41.72 -71.32 -10.03
N SER A 473 -43.03 -71.24 -9.79
CA SER A 473 -43.87 -70.16 -10.32
C SER A 473 -43.57 -68.80 -9.66
N ASN A 474 -43.23 -68.81 -8.37
CA ASN A 474 -42.87 -67.61 -7.62
C ASN A 474 -41.48 -67.07 -8.00
N LEU A 475 -40.50 -67.97 -8.19
CA LEU A 475 -39.16 -67.58 -8.67
C LEU A 475 -39.18 -67.01 -10.10
N LEU A 476 -40.06 -67.50 -10.98
CA LEU A 476 -40.23 -66.96 -12.33
C LEU A 476 -40.89 -65.57 -12.36
N LYS A 477 -41.73 -65.25 -11.37
CA LYS A 477 -42.32 -63.91 -11.20
C LYS A 477 -41.30 -62.90 -10.69
N GLU A 478 -40.46 -63.28 -9.73
CA GLU A 478 -39.38 -62.40 -9.23
C GLU A 478 -38.33 -62.10 -10.30
N LEU A 479 -37.92 -63.10 -11.09
CA LEU A 479 -36.98 -62.90 -12.20
C LEU A 479 -37.52 -61.98 -13.31
N LYS A 480 -38.84 -61.98 -13.56
CA LYS A 480 -39.45 -61.03 -14.49
C LYS A 480 -39.44 -59.59 -13.96
N SER A 481 -39.67 -59.40 -12.65
CA SER A 481 -39.63 -58.08 -12.02
C SER A 481 -38.21 -57.49 -11.99
N LEU A 482 -37.18 -58.31 -11.77
CA LEU A 482 -35.78 -57.89 -11.84
C LEU A 482 -35.36 -57.50 -13.26
N LYS A 483 -35.90 -58.15 -14.29
CA LYS A 483 -35.59 -57.81 -15.69
C LYS A 483 -36.18 -56.46 -16.13
N GLU A 484 -37.31 -56.04 -15.57
CA GLU A 484 -37.90 -54.71 -15.80
C GLU A 484 -37.17 -53.59 -15.04
N ILE A 485 -36.54 -53.90 -13.90
CA ILE A 485 -35.72 -52.94 -13.14
C ILE A 485 -34.37 -52.67 -13.82
N VAL A 486 -33.80 -53.67 -14.51
CA VAL A 486 -32.52 -53.55 -15.22
C VAL A 486 -32.67 -52.94 -16.63
N SER A 487 -33.89 -52.83 -17.16
CA SER A 487 -34.16 -52.20 -18.47
C SER A 487 -34.68 -50.76 -18.40
N LYS A 488 -34.68 -50.15 -17.20
CA LYS A 488 -34.82 -48.71 -16.96
C LYS A 488 -33.49 -48.17 -16.46
#